data_AF-J3PJZ2-F1
#
_entry.id   AF-J3PJZ2-F1
#
_cell.length_a   1.000
_cell.length_b   1.000
_cell.length_c   1.000
_cell.angle_alpha   90.00
_cell.angle_beta   90.00
_cell.angle_gamma   90.00
#
_symmetry.space_group_name_H-M   'P 1'
#
loop_
_entity.id
_entity.type
_entity.pdbx_description
1 polymer ?
#
loop_
_entity_poly.entity_id
_entity_poly.type
_entity_poly.pdbx_seq_one_letter_code
_entity_poly.pdbx_strand_id
1 'polypeptide(L)'
;MSPGLFRDGWDEMGPPQLVRYAAGQRFDLHSDWWGVPRAAADGSGRGWNRVASFLVGLQDNCTGGETYFPYVEPPVAPGPGGEVGGGVPETEDREMMRRWTGREPIWRRHPRGGVAFRPVAGNAVFWVNLHANGTGDTRTKHAGLPIGEGLKTAMNIWPRQTGQTKQQALAQVA
;
A
#
# COMPACT_ATOMS: atom_id res chain seq x y z
N MET A 1 -10.55 9.42 25.49
CA MET A 1 -10.72 9.93 24.12
C MET A 1 -9.88 9.05 23.22
N SER A 2 -10.48 8.33 22.27
CA SER A 2 -9.72 7.53 21.30
C SER A 2 -8.82 8.48 20.50
N PRO A 3 -7.51 8.25 20.42
CA PRO A 3 -6.68 9.05 19.53
C PRO A 3 -7.15 8.73 18.11
N GLY A 4 -7.73 9.72 17.44
CA GLY A 4 -8.07 9.61 16.03
C GLY A 4 -6.82 9.23 15.22
N LEU A 5 -7.04 8.55 14.10
CA LEU A 5 -5.97 8.12 13.18
C LEU A 5 -5.08 9.29 12.73
N PHE A 6 -5.65 10.50 12.71
CA PHE A 6 -4.94 11.74 12.45
C PHE A 6 -5.07 12.70 13.64
N ARG A 7 -3.97 13.34 14.03
CA ARG A 7 -3.94 14.43 15.01
C ARG A 7 -3.92 15.77 14.28
N ASP A 8 -4.95 16.57 14.50
CA ASP A 8 -5.08 17.91 13.92
C ASP A 8 -3.82 18.75 14.16
N GLY A 9 -3.24 19.28 13.07
CA GLY A 9 -2.11 20.21 13.11
C GLY A 9 -0.72 19.60 13.36
N TRP A 10 -0.60 18.27 13.50
CA TRP A 10 0.68 17.58 13.76
C TRP A 10 1.06 16.53 12.72
N ASP A 11 0.12 16.16 11.85
CA ASP A 11 0.35 15.21 10.77
C ASP A 11 0.58 15.94 9.45
N GLU A 12 1.81 15.85 8.95
CA GLU A 12 2.24 16.48 7.71
C GLU A 12 2.13 15.50 6.55
N MET A 13 1.58 15.97 5.43
CA MET A 13 1.72 15.29 4.15
C MET A 13 3.14 15.52 3.63
N GLY A 14 3.94 14.47 3.56
CA GLY A 14 5.25 14.56 2.90
C GLY A 14 5.12 14.98 1.43
N PRO A 15 6.20 15.54 0.83
CA PRO A 15 6.17 15.89 -0.59
C PRO A 15 5.88 14.64 -1.43
N PRO A 16 5.01 14.72 -2.45
CA PRO A 16 4.75 13.60 -3.32
C PRO A 16 6.04 13.12 -4.00
N GLN A 17 6.23 11.81 -4.07
CA GLN A 17 7.38 11.20 -4.74
C GLN A 17 6.92 10.51 -6.02
N LEU A 18 7.41 10.99 -7.16
CA LEU A 18 7.19 10.36 -8.47
C LEU A 18 8.15 9.17 -8.67
N VAL A 19 7.62 8.05 -9.14
CA VAL A 19 8.39 6.86 -9.51
C VAL A 19 7.96 6.34 -10.88
N ARG A 20 8.92 5.84 -11.67
CA ARG A 20 8.68 5.25 -12.98
C ARG A 20 9.44 3.94 -13.12
N TYR A 21 8.75 2.92 -13.61
CA TYR A 21 9.29 1.59 -13.85
C TYR A 21 9.08 1.20 -15.32
N ALA A 22 10.14 0.72 -15.96
CA ALA A 22 10.16 0.12 -17.29
C ALA A 22 10.29 -1.40 -17.20
N ALA A 23 10.20 -2.07 -18.35
CA ALA A 23 10.37 -3.52 -18.48
C ALA A 23 11.56 -4.05 -17.67
N GLY A 24 11.32 -5.13 -16.92
CA GLY A 24 12.28 -5.77 -16.03
C GLY A 24 12.49 -5.09 -14.67
N GLN A 25 12.12 -3.81 -14.51
CA GLN A 25 12.26 -3.11 -13.24
C GLN A 25 11.17 -3.55 -12.25
N ARG A 26 11.52 -3.50 -10.97
CA ARG A 26 10.68 -3.90 -9.84
C ARG A 26 11.03 -3.08 -8.61
N PHE A 27 10.30 -3.28 -7.52
CA PHE A 27 10.69 -2.79 -6.21
C PHE A 27 10.58 -3.91 -5.20
N ASP A 28 11.67 -4.19 -4.48
CA ASP A 28 11.74 -5.34 -3.60
C ASP A 28 10.81 -5.21 -2.38
N LEU A 29 10.58 -6.34 -1.71
CA LEU A 29 9.68 -6.41 -0.56
C LEU A 29 10.19 -5.54 0.60
N HIS A 30 9.36 -4.61 1.07
CA HIS A 30 9.74 -3.63 2.08
C HIS A 30 8.51 -3.17 2.89
N SER A 31 8.77 -2.33 3.90
CA SER A 31 7.76 -1.54 4.60
C SER A 31 8.00 -0.06 4.33
N ASP A 32 6.94 0.74 4.32
CA ASP A 32 7.07 2.21 4.29
C ASP A 32 7.38 2.81 5.67
N TRP A 33 7.06 2.09 6.73
CA TRP A 33 7.38 2.47 8.11
C TRP A 33 8.77 1.97 8.52
N TRP A 34 9.36 2.65 9.51
CA TRP A 34 10.55 2.16 10.22
C TRP A 34 10.15 1.52 11.53
N GLY A 35 10.91 0.52 11.98
CA GLY A 35 10.81 0.07 13.37
C GLY A 35 11.06 1.28 14.26
N VAL A 36 12.32 1.70 14.36
CA VAL A 36 12.62 2.90 15.14
C VAL A 36 12.14 4.17 14.39
N PRO A 37 11.28 5.01 15.00
CA PRO A 37 10.85 6.28 14.41
C PRO A 37 12.03 7.18 14.08
N ARG A 38 11.90 7.94 12.99
CA ARG A 38 12.91 8.91 12.55
C ARG A 38 12.89 10.10 13.48
N ALA A 39 14.06 10.68 13.77
CA ALA A 39 14.13 11.91 14.54
C ALA A 39 13.47 13.07 13.77
N ALA A 40 12.69 13.90 14.47
CA ALA A 40 12.21 15.17 13.95
C ALA A 40 13.37 16.16 13.80
N ALA A 41 13.34 16.96 12.73
CA ALA A 41 14.38 17.95 12.44
C ALA A 41 14.24 19.24 13.28
N ASP A 42 13.20 19.34 14.12
CA ASP A 42 12.85 20.52 14.93
C ASP A 42 13.65 20.62 16.25
N GLY A 43 14.57 19.69 16.52
CA GLY A 43 15.36 19.66 17.75
C GLY A 43 14.58 19.23 19.00
N SER A 44 13.29 18.89 18.88
CA SER A 44 12.43 18.53 20.02
C SER A 44 12.75 17.16 20.64
N GLY A 45 13.59 16.37 19.99
CA GLY A 45 13.86 14.97 20.36
C GLY A 45 12.69 14.01 20.09
N ARG A 46 11.57 14.50 19.54
CA ARG A 46 10.43 13.68 19.14
C ARG A 46 10.74 12.87 17.88
N GLY A 47 10.15 11.68 17.79
CA GLY A 47 10.18 10.85 16.61
C GLY A 47 8.97 11.05 15.70
N TRP A 48 9.12 10.68 14.43
CA TRP A 48 8.05 10.58 13.46
C TRP A 48 8.18 9.30 12.63
N ASN A 49 7.05 8.84 12.13
CA ASN A 49 6.99 7.70 11.22
C ASN A 49 5.88 7.94 10.18
N ARG A 50 5.86 7.16 9.10
CA ARG A 50 4.79 7.26 8.09
C ARG A 50 3.58 6.51 8.59
N VAL A 51 2.48 7.21 8.85
CA VAL A 51 1.25 6.60 9.40
C VAL A 51 0.44 5.87 8.34
N ALA A 52 0.51 6.33 7.10
CA ALA A 52 -0.17 5.71 5.97
C ALA A 52 0.62 5.93 4.68
N SER A 53 0.16 5.29 3.62
CA SER A 53 0.68 5.45 2.27
C SER A 53 -0.47 5.52 1.28
N PHE A 54 -0.28 6.38 0.28
CA PHE A 54 -1.05 6.37 -0.95
C PHE A 54 -0.09 6.11 -2.09
N LEU A 55 -0.39 5.10 -2.91
CA LEU A 55 0.29 4.88 -4.19
C LEU A 55 -0.70 5.17 -5.31
N VAL A 56 -0.57 6.34 -5.92
CA VAL A 56 -1.43 6.81 -7.01
C VAL A 56 -0.87 6.34 -8.34
N GLY A 57 -1.66 5.64 -9.15
CA GLY A 57 -1.31 5.27 -10.51
C GLY A 57 -1.45 6.45 -11.46
N LEU A 58 -0.39 6.81 -12.17
CA LEU A 58 -0.38 7.91 -13.14
C LEU A 58 -0.27 7.41 -14.59
N GLN A 59 0.33 6.23 -14.78
CA GLN A 59 0.46 5.56 -16.07
C GLN A 59 0.48 4.05 -15.84
N ASP A 60 -0.29 3.31 -16.62
CA ASP A 60 -0.55 1.87 -16.46
C ASP A 60 -0.47 1.08 -17.79
N ASN A 61 0.15 1.64 -18.83
CA ASN A 61 0.34 0.96 -20.12
C ASN A 61 1.46 -0.10 -20.03
N CYS A 62 1.30 -1.04 -19.12
CA CYS A 62 2.28 -2.09 -18.83
C CYS A 62 1.61 -3.45 -18.56
N THR A 63 2.37 -4.51 -18.79
CA THR A 63 2.04 -5.85 -18.28
C THR A 63 2.78 -6.11 -16.97
N GLY A 64 2.17 -6.86 -16.05
CA GLY A 64 2.69 -7.05 -14.70
C GLY A 64 2.63 -5.75 -13.88
N GLY A 65 3.66 -5.51 -13.06
CA GLY A 65 3.76 -4.26 -12.30
C GLY A 65 2.80 -4.13 -11.12
N GLU A 66 2.15 -5.20 -10.68
CA GLU A 66 1.22 -5.13 -9.57
C GLU A 66 1.89 -4.69 -8.25
N THR A 67 1.15 -3.99 -7.40
CA THR A 67 1.55 -3.74 -6.02
C THR A 67 1.11 -4.94 -5.18
N TYR A 68 2.08 -5.70 -4.68
CA TYR A 68 1.89 -6.98 -4.04
C TYR A 68 2.03 -6.89 -2.52
N PHE A 69 1.04 -7.38 -1.78
CA PHE A 69 1.00 -7.48 -0.32
C PHE A 69 0.94 -8.97 0.09
N PRO A 70 2.08 -9.60 0.46
CA PRO A 70 2.12 -11.04 0.81
C PRO A 70 1.28 -11.44 2.02
N TYR A 71 1.05 -10.52 2.96
CA TYR A 71 0.45 -10.83 4.26
C TYR A 71 -0.96 -10.24 4.45
N VAL A 72 -1.48 -9.55 3.43
CA VAL A 72 -2.88 -9.10 3.43
C VAL A 72 -3.73 -10.25 2.94
N GLU A 73 -4.69 -10.66 3.75
CA GLU A 73 -5.72 -11.60 3.31
C GLU A 73 -6.61 -10.92 2.27
N PRO A 74 -6.93 -11.60 1.15
CA PRO A 74 -7.86 -11.06 0.19
C PRO A 74 -9.22 -10.83 0.84
N PRO A 75 -9.92 -9.74 0.48
CA PRO A 75 -11.32 -9.60 0.81
C PRO A 75 -12.05 -10.87 0.36
N VAL A 76 -12.86 -11.44 1.25
CA VAL A 76 -13.79 -12.52 0.89
C VAL A 76 -14.59 -12.02 -0.32
N ALA A 77 -14.72 -12.88 -1.35
CA ALA A 77 -15.38 -12.57 -2.62
C ALA A 77 -16.72 -11.84 -2.38
N PRO A 78 -17.15 -10.95 -3.30
CA PRO A 78 -18.31 -10.12 -3.07
C PRO A 78 -19.53 -11.01 -2.80
N GLY A 79 -20.22 -10.73 -1.69
CA GLY A 79 -21.53 -11.29 -1.44
C GLY A 79 -22.52 -10.88 -2.54
N PRO A 80 -23.77 -11.39 -2.50
CA PRO A 80 -24.76 -11.28 -3.59
C PRO A 80 -25.14 -9.85 -4.04
N GLY A 81 -24.57 -8.80 -3.44
CA GLY A 81 -24.89 -7.39 -3.66
C GLY A 81 -23.95 -6.61 -4.57
N GLY A 82 -22.92 -7.23 -5.18
CA GLY A 82 -22.20 -6.61 -6.30
C GLY A 82 -21.44 -5.31 -6.00
N GLU A 83 -20.91 -5.13 -4.79
CA GLU A 83 -20.03 -3.99 -4.53
C GLU A 83 -18.71 -4.12 -5.30
N VAL A 84 -18.43 -3.09 -6.10
CA VAL A 84 -17.34 -2.97 -7.05
C VAL A 84 -16.00 -2.97 -6.30
N GLY A 85 -15.33 -4.12 -6.28
CA GLY A 85 -14.04 -4.27 -5.60
C GLY A 85 -13.61 -5.70 -5.33
N GLY A 86 -14.41 -6.70 -5.72
CA GLY A 86 -14.11 -8.12 -5.54
C GLY A 86 -13.05 -8.63 -6.51
N GLY A 87 -11.98 -9.19 -5.98
CA GLY A 87 -11.02 -10.01 -6.70
C GLY A 87 -11.40 -11.47 -6.59
N VAL A 88 -10.81 -12.27 -7.47
CA VAL A 88 -11.38 -13.54 -7.90
C VAL A 88 -10.32 -14.65 -7.80
N PRO A 89 -10.69 -15.89 -7.45
CA PRO A 89 -9.81 -17.05 -7.52
C PRO A 89 -9.30 -17.31 -8.95
N GLU A 90 -8.14 -17.96 -9.05
CA GLU A 90 -7.22 -17.77 -10.18
C GLU A 90 -7.54 -18.53 -11.47
N THR A 91 -8.65 -19.27 -11.61
CA THR A 91 -8.72 -20.27 -12.70
C THR A 91 -9.86 -20.17 -13.71
N GLU A 92 -11.03 -19.59 -13.42
CA GLU A 92 -12.13 -19.60 -14.43
C GLU A 92 -12.89 -18.26 -14.59
N ASP A 93 -12.60 -17.25 -13.76
CA ASP A 93 -13.48 -16.08 -13.63
C ASP A 93 -12.99 -14.78 -14.30
N ARG A 94 -11.78 -14.74 -14.87
CA ARG A 94 -11.31 -13.54 -15.61
C ARG A 94 -12.15 -13.26 -16.84
N GLU A 95 -12.46 -14.31 -17.60
CA GLU A 95 -13.28 -14.21 -18.79
C GLU A 95 -14.75 -13.97 -18.42
N MET A 96 -15.24 -14.63 -17.36
CA MET A 96 -16.57 -14.40 -16.80
C MET A 96 -16.76 -12.95 -16.31
N MET A 97 -15.83 -12.39 -15.53
CA MET A 97 -15.91 -11.01 -15.05
C MET A 97 -15.72 -9.98 -16.15
N ARG A 98 -14.83 -10.23 -17.13
CA ARG A 98 -14.77 -9.42 -18.35
C ARG A 98 -16.10 -9.44 -19.10
N ARG A 99 -16.76 -10.60 -19.19
CA ARG A 99 -18.04 -10.76 -19.87
C ARG A 99 -19.19 -10.05 -19.14
N TRP A 100 -19.19 -10.03 -17.81
CA TRP A 100 -20.25 -9.42 -17.00
C TRP A 100 -20.05 -7.93 -16.72
N THR A 101 -18.81 -7.49 -16.49
CA THR A 101 -18.50 -6.10 -16.11
C THR A 101 -17.82 -5.29 -17.20
N GLY A 102 -17.32 -5.95 -18.26
CA GLY A 102 -16.46 -5.32 -19.27
C GLY A 102 -15.06 -4.96 -18.76
N ARG A 103 -14.71 -5.27 -17.50
CA ARG A 103 -13.47 -4.83 -16.84
C ARG A 103 -12.73 -6.02 -16.23
N GLU A 104 -11.41 -5.96 -16.23
CA GLU A 104 -10.58 -6.89 -15.43
C GLU A 104 -10.84 -6.66 -13.93
N PRO A 105 -10.53 -7.63 -13.04
CA PRO A 105 -10.52 -7.46 -11.59
C PRO A 105 -9.31 -6.65 -11.10
N ILE A 106 -9.51 -5.65 -10.23
CA ILE A 106 -8.45 -4.69 -9.84
C ILE A 106 -7.37 -5.32 -8.96
N TRP A 107 -7.68 -6.47 -8.36
CA TRP A 107 -6.74 -7.28 -7.62
C TRP A 107 -6.96 -8.77 -7.90
N ARG A 108 -5.93 -9.57 -7.58
CA ARG A 108 -5.96 -11.04 -7.60
C ARG A 108 -5.27 -11.61 -6.37
N ARG A 109 -5.63 -12.83 -5.97
CA ARG A 109 -4.79 -13.61 -5.05
C ARG A 109 -3.48 -13.93 -5.76
N HIS A 110 -2.36 -13.74 -5.08
CA HIS A 110 -1.06 -14.04 -5.65
C HIS A 110 -0.66 -15.50 -5.33
N PRO A 111 0.00 -16.25 -6.25
CA PRO A 111 0.31 -17.67 -6.05
C PRO A 111 1.13 -17.99 -4.79
N ARG A 112 1.95 -17.02 -4.34
CA ARG A 112 2.75 -17.12 -3.11
C ARG A 112 1.98 -16.70 -1.84
N GLY A 113 0.66 -16.57 -1.91
CA GLY A 113 -0.18 -16.00 -0.85
C GLY A 113 -0.35 -14.49 -1.01
N GLY A 114 -1.25 -13.90 -0.22
CA GLY A 114 -1.54 -12.47 -0.24
C GLY A 114 -2.34 -11.97 -1.45
N VAL A 115 -2.29 -10.66 -1.69
CA VAL A 115 -3.00 -9.97 -2.78
C VAL A 115 -2.08 -9.11 -3.64
N ALA A 116 -2.38 -9.04 -4.92
CA ALA A 116 -1.69 -8.17 -5.88
C ALA A 116 -2.70 -7.25 -6.57
N PHE A 117 -2.48 -5.94 -6.47
CA PHE A 117 -3.29 -4.90 -7.09
C PHE A 117 -2.65 -4.44 -8.39
N ARG A 118 -3.39 -4.53 -9.50
CA ARG A 118 -2.86 -4.11 -10.79
C ARG A 118 -2.72 -2.57 -10.84
N PRO A 119 -1.74 -2.03 -11.57
CA PRO A 119 -1.68 -0.59 -11.83
C PRO A 119 -2.91 -0.15 -12.65
N VAL A 120 -3.59 0.90 -12.18
CA VAL A 120 -4.68 1.54 -12.92
C VAL A 120 -4.47 3.05 -12.85
N ALA A 121 -4.29 3.71 -13.98
CA ALA A 121 -4.09 5.15 -14.03
C ALA A 121 -5.35 5.87 -13.49
N GLY A 122 -5.14 6.88 -12.65
CA GLY A 122 -6.20 7.63 -11.96
C GLY A 122 -6.69 7.00 -10.65
N ASN A 123 -6.33 5.75 -10.36
CA ASN A 123 -6.67 5.09 -9.08
C ASN A 123 -5.53 5.25 -8.06
N ALA A 124 -5.85 4.98 -6.79
CA ALA A 124 -4.86 4.88 -5.72
C ALA A 124 -5.06 3.60 -4.90
N VAL A 125 -3.96 2.99 -4.47
CA VAL A 125 -3.97 1.99 -3.39
C VAL A 125 -3.58 2.72 -2.10
N PHE A 126 -4.38 2.54 -1.05
CA PHE A 126 -4.18 3.17 0.24
C PHE A 126 -4.03 2.10 1.32
N TRP A 127 -3.13 2.32 2.28
CA TRP A 127 -3.01 1.48 3.47
C TRP A 127 -2.47 2.26 4.67
N VAL A 128 -2.82 1.78 5.86
CA VAL A 128 -2.32 2.32 7.14
C VAL A 128 -1.09 1.52 7.57
N ASN A 129 0.03 2.21 7.73
CA ASN A 129 1.32 1.61 8.03
C ASN A 129 1.52 1.28 9.51
N LEU A 130 0.79 1.96 10.41
CA LEU A 130 0.99 1.87 11.84
C LEU A 130 -0.29 1.41 12.55
N HIS A 131 -0.11 0.58 13.57
CA HIS A 131 -1.16 0.30 14.54
C HIS A 131 -1.46 1.54 15.41
N ALA A 132 -2.59 1.52 16.14
CA ALA A 132 -2.99 2.62 17.02
C ALA A 132 -1.97 2.91 18.15
N ASN A 133 -1.15 1.93 18.52
CA ASN A 133 -0.06 2.06 19.49
C ASN A 133 1.24 2.64 18.87
N GLY A 134 1.26 2.92 17.56
CA GLY A 134 2.40 3.46 16.82
C GLY A 134 3.40 2.43 16.30
N THR A 135 3.19 1.12 16.52
CA THR A 135 4.05 0.07 15.96
C THR A 135 3.73 -0.18 14.49
N GLY A 136 4.73 -0.59 13.71
CA GLY A 136 4.55 -0.92 12.30
C GLY A 136 3.66 -2.14 12.08
N ASP A 137 2.71 -2.02 11.15
CA ASP A 137 1.86 -3.13 10.73
C ASP A 137 2.61 -3.98 9.70
N THR A 138 2.97 -5.20 10.09
CA THR A 138 3.71 -6.12 9.22
C THR A 138 2.88 -6.65 8.06
N ARG A 139 1.55 -6.56 8.14
CA ARG A 139 0.65 -6.97 7.06
C ARG A 139 0.85 -6.11 5.81
N THR A 140 1.24 -4.85 5.98
CA THR A 140 1.43 -3.88 4.90
C THR A 140 2.80 -3.91 4.24
N LYS A 141 3.66 -4.90 4.60
CA LYS A 141 4.84 -5.19 3.78
C LYS A 141 4.39 -5.42 2.35
N HIS A 142 5.09 -4.80 1.40
CA HIS A 142 4.69 -4.82 0.01
C HIS A 142 5.87 -4.72 -0.95
N ALA A 143 5.61 -5.07 -2.21
CA ALA A 143 6.59 -5.02 -3.30
C ALA A 143 5.92 -4.50 -4.57
N GLY A 144 6.72 -3.91 -5.45
CA GLY A 144 6.33 -3.71 -6.85
C GLY A 144 6.78 -4.91 -7.66
N LEU A 145 5.83 -5.70 -8.18
CA LEU A 145 6.17 -6.84 -9.04
C LEU A 145 6.84 -6.35 -10.34
N PRO A 146 7.64 -7.21 -11.01
CA PRO A 146 8.30 -6.83 -12.25
C PRO A 146 7.33 -6.34 -13.32
N ILE A 147 7.75 -5.31 -14.04
CA ILE A 147 7.12 -4.92 -15.30
C ILE A 147 7.54 -5.92 -16.38
N GLY A 148 6.57 -6.50 -17.09
CA GLY A 148 6.84 -7.31 -18.27
C GLY A 148 7.22 -6.42 -19.45
N GLU A 149 6.23 -5.66 -19.93
CA GLU A 149 6.35 -4.72 -21.05
C GLU A 149 5.77 -3.36 -20.66
N GLY A 150 6.16 -2.31 -21.39
CA GLY A 150 5.58 -0.97 -21.24
C GLY A 150 6.12 -0.19 -20.03
N LEU A 151 5.30 0.72 -19.51
CA LEU A 151 5.70 1.68 -18.46
C LEU A 151 4.65 1.82 -17.37
N LYS A 152 5.09 1.78 -16.11
CA LYS A 152 4.30 2.16 -14.93
C LYS A 152 4.85 3.46 -14.37
N THR A 153 4.01 4.47 -14.24
CA THR A 153 4.33 5.69 -13.47
C THR A 153 3.38 5.78 -12.30
N ALA A 154 3.91 6.03 -11.11
CA ALA A 154 3.11 6.16 -9.90
C ALA A 154 3.65 7.27 -9.00
N MET A 155 2.87 7.67 -8.02
CA MET A 155 3.23 8.70 -7.06
C MET A 155 2.92 8.23 -5.63
N ASN A 156 3.96 8.21 -4.79
CA ASN A 156 3.81 7.96 -3.37
C ASN A 156 3.46 9.26 -2.64
N ILE A 157 2.49 9.20 -1.74
CA ILE A 157 2.20 10.24 -0.76
C ILE A 157 2.20 9.61 0.62
N TRP A 158 2.98 10.18 1.54
CA TRP A 158 3.18 9.61 2.87
C TRP A 158 2.83 10.64 3.96
N PRO A 159 1.63 10.54 4.54
CA PRO A 159 1.31 11.20 5.79
C PRO A 159 2.25 10.75 6.91
N ARG A 160 2.69 11.69 7.74
CA ARG A 160 3.57 11.43 8.88
C ARG A 160 2.80 11.59 10.18
N GLN A 161 3.00 10.68 11.13
CA GLN A 161 2.61 10.88 12.52
C GLN A 161 3.83 11.34 13.31
N THR A 162 3.71 12.45 14.02
CA THR A 162 4.77 13.02 14.86
C THR A 162 4.50 12.78 16.35
N GLY A 163 5.53 12.99 17.18
CA GLY A 163 5.39 12.87 18.64
C GLY A 163 5.51 11.44 19.18
N GLN A 164 6.04 10.51 18.38
CA GLN A 164 6.38 9.16 18.85
C GLN A 164 7.63 9.21 19.73
N THR A 165 7.60 8.57 20.90
CA THR A 165 8.78 8.47 21.77
C THR A 165 9.60 7.22 21.46
N LYS A 166 10.92 7.26 21.71
CA LYS A 166 11.78 6.06 21.58
C LYS A 166 11.28 4.89 22.44
N GLN A 167 10.61 5.16 23.55
CA GLN A 167 10.06 4.14 24.45
C GLN A 167 8.83 3.43 23.87
N GLN A 168 7.99 4.12 23.09
CA GLN A 168 6.90 3.51 22.30
C GLN A 168 7.45 2.63 21.15
N ALA A 169 8.65 2.93 20.68
CA ALA A 169 9.32 2.19 19.62
C ALA A 169 10.10 0.95 20.10
N LEU A 170 10.60 0.94 21.33
CA LEU A 170 11.39 -0.21 21.81
C LEU A 170 10.54 -1.46 22.12
N ALA A 171 9.21 -1.34 22.16
CA ALA A 171 8.28 -2.48 22.21
C ALA A 171 8.20 -3.27 20.88
N GLN A 172 8.95 -2.88 19.85
CA GLN A 172 8.91 -3.46 18.49
C GLN A 172 9.87 -4.64 18.28
N VAL A 173 10.59 -5.07 19.32
CA VAL A 173 11.65 -6.11 19.23
C VAL A 173 11.49 -7.22 20.28
N ALA A 174 10.39 -7.20 21.06
CA ALA A 174 10.07 -8.21 22.07
C ALA A 174 8.95 -9.13 21.59
#